data_AF-A0A0M6YDV2-F1
#
_entry.id   AF-A0A0M6YDV2-F1
#
_cell.length_a   1.000
_cell.length_b   1.000
_cell.length_c   1.000
_cell.angle_alpha   90.00
_cell.angle_beta   90.00
_cell.angle_gamma   90.00
#
_symmetry.space_group_name_H-M   'P 1'
#
loop_
_entity.id
_entity.type
_entity.pdbx_description
1 polymer ?
#
loop_
_entity_poly.entity_id
_entity_poly.type
_entity_poly.pdbx_seq_one_letter_code
_entity_poly.pdbx_strand_id
1 'polypeptide(L)'
;MTLHTPSHNDSHPKIQKLENHVKSKALVTVAILSILAACQPEIPEASNEQLADLLGGPGSAYDMPLISQKAVECLQLISGLADDVFKDAPKEQIAYYKTGCRQDLDKRLRDTSRNPLGFKLEHFENPDLAERVSNVRDAQRKIIADKKKEEEQERLAEKQQEEQERVQQTAKRLADAKRESKQHLAYVEMWLAQMDGKCTGLKHLNDQRKGQNISVPLTMTSKLLGSCQDYTFKNIREDAQKTSEKIAELTYDSDPNTRLFIPDFAAASKDNLDKYQLETDELYAELKAILDGKAN
;
A
#
# COMPACT_ATOMS: atom_id res chain seq x y z
N MET A 1 49.76 44.76 -51.18
CA MET A 1 49.58 45.41 -52.49
C MET A 1 48.21 46.06 -52.48
N THR A 2 48.16 47.38 -52.25
CA THR A 2 47.87 48.43 -53.26
C THR A 2 46.39 48.45 -53.64
N LEU A 3 45.58 49.32 -53.03
CA LEU A 3 45.38 50.75 -53.36
C LEU A 3 44.51 50.98 -54.61
N HIS A 4 43.33 51.57 -54.44
CA HIS A 4 42.96 52.86 -55.05
C HIS A 4 41.55 53.35 -54.66
N THR A 5 41.49 54.53 -54.02
CA THR A 5 40.50 55.61 -54.24
C THR A 5 40.92 56.39 -55.53
N PRO A 6 40.13 57.31 -56.16
CA PRO A 6 39.14 58.27 -55.62
C PRO A 6 37.76 58.21 -56.38
N SER A 7 36.86 59.21 -56.53
CA SER A 7 36.94 60.67 -56.31
C SER A 7 35.57 61.38 -56.13
N HIS A 8 35.66 62.69 -55.86
CA HIS A 8 34.62 63.73 -55.84
C HIS A 8 34.00 64.06 -57.22
N ASN A 9 32.75 64.56 -57.25
CA ASN A 9 32.52 66.02 -57.36
C ASN A 9 31.06 66.48 -57.23
N ASP A 10 30.89 67.66 -56.63
CA ASP A 10 29.67 68.46 -56.57
C ASP A 10 29.27 69.05 -57.92
N SER A 11 27.99 69.45 -58.08
CA SER A 11 27.60 70.87 -58.35
C SER A 11 26.14 71.03 -58.81
N HIS A 12 25.36 71.82 -58.08
CA HIS A 12 24.20 72.58 -58.57
C HIS A 12 24.66 73.72 -59.53
N PRO A 13 23.80 74.63 -60.08
CA PRO A 13 22.33 74.74 -60.03
C PRO A 13 21.67 74.96 -61.43
N LYS A 14 20.33 75.09 -61.45
CA LYS A 14 19.67 76.28 -62.04
C LYS A 14 18.22 76.44 -61.58
N ILE A 15 17.91 77.66 -61.14
CA ILE A 15 16.56 78.13 -60.82
C ILE A 15 15.89 78.55 -62.13
N GLN A 16 14.62 78.21 -62.33
CA GLN A 16 13.73 79.06 -63.12
C GLN A 16 12.35 79.19 -62.47
N LYS A 17 11.88 80.44 -62.48
CA LYS A 17 10.70 80.94 -61.78
C LYS A 17 9.53 80.98 -62.75
N LEU A 18 8.36 80.51 -62.35
CA LEU A 18 7.10 80.84 -63.03
C LEU A 18 5.96 80.86 -62.00
N GLU A 19 5.60 82.08 -61.61
CA GLU A 19 4.40 82.37 -60.84
C GLU A 19 3.19 82.25 -61.76
N ASN A 20 2.09 81.67 -61.27
CA ASN A 20 0.74 82.11 -61.64
C ASN A 20 -0.29 81.67 -60.59
N HIS A 21 -1.07 82.63 -60.09
CA HIS A 21 -2.12 82.41 -59.10
C HIS A 21 -3.42 81.90 -59.74
N VAL A 22 -3.99 80.80 -59.23
CA VAL A 22 -5.46 80.64 -59.11
C VAL A 22 -5.79 79.97 -57.77
N LYS A 23 -6.81 80.48 -57.07
CA LYS A 23 -7.29 79.93 -55.79
C LYS A 23 -8.24 78.77 -56.02
N SER A 24 -8.08 77.65 -55.31
CA SER A 24 -9.23 76.84 -54.84
C SER A 24 -8.86 75.98 -53.63
N LYS A 25 -9.87 75.69 -52.79
CA LYS A 25 -9.72 74.90 -51.55
C LYS A 25 -9.98 73.42 -51.83
N ALA A 26 -9.10 72.53 -51.36
CA ALA A 26 -9.44 71.14 -51.08
C ALA A 26 -8.54 70.59 -49.96
N LEU A 27 -9.15 70.04 -48.91
CA LEU A 27 -8.43 69.24 -47.91
C LEU A 27 -7.97 67.93 -48.58
N VAL A 28 -6.73 67.51 -48.33
CA VAL A 28 -6.29 66.13 -48.62
C VAL A 28 -5.75 65.53 -47.33
N THR A 29 -6.45 64.50 -46.86
CA THR A 29 -6.20 63.80 -45.60
C THR A 29 -4.97 62.90 -45.71
N VAL A 30 -4.08 62.93 -44.72
CA VAL A 30 -2.95 61.99 -44.65
C VAL A 30 -3.45 60.62 -44.23
N ALA A 31 -3.41 59.65 -45.14
CA ALA A 31 -3.69 58.25 -44.84
C ALA A 31 -2.43 57.55 -44.31
N ILE A 32 -2.28 57.46 -42.98
CA ILE A 32 -1.29 56.59 -42.36
C ILE A 32 -1.87 55.17 -42.34
N LEU A 33 -1.38 54.29 -43.21
CA LEU A 33 -1.62 52.86 -43.07
C LEU A 33 -0.76 52.32 -41.92
N SER A 34 -1.38 52.16 -40.76
CA SER A 34 -0.79 51.40 -39.66
C SER A 34 -0.76 49.92 -40.01
N ILE A 35 0.43 49.37 -40.21
CA ILE A 35 0.65 47.92 -40.29
C ILE A 35 0.45 47.36 -38.89
N LEU A 36 -0.70 46.73 -38.62
CA LEU A 36 -0.85 45.89 -37.43
C LEU A 36 -0.10 44.57 -37.67
N ALA A 37 1.22 44.62 -37.51
CA ALA A 37 1.93 43.44 -37.03
C ALA A 37 1.37 43.17 -35.63
N ALA A 38 0.81 41.98 -35.41
CA ALA A 38 0.31 41.59 -34.11
C ALA A 38 1.50 41.43 -33.16
N CYS A 39 1.82 42.50 -32.42
CA CYS A 39 2.73 42.44 -31.27
C CYS A 39 2.06 41.59 -30.19
N GLN A 40 2.14 40.26 -30.32
CA GLN A 40 1.90 39.40 -29.17
C GLN A 40 2.95 39.77 -28.10
N PRO A 41 2.53 40.00 -26.85
CA PRO A 41 3.45 40.32 -25.77
C PRO A 41 4.48 39.19 -25.60
N GLU A 42 5.74 39.58 -25.42
CA GLU A 42 6.84 38.64 -25.21
C GLU A 42 6.54 37.75 -24.01
N ILE A 43 6.48 36.44 -24.23
CA ILE A 43 6.14 35.46 -23.19
C ILE A 43 7.34 35.35 -22.25
N PRO A 44 7.16 35.53 -20.92
CA PRO A 44 8.22 35.36 -19.95
C PRO A 44 8.84 33.96 -20.04
N GLU A 45 10.17 33.90 -20.09
CA GLU A 45 10.88 32.63 -20.04
C GLU A 45 10.67 31.99 -18.66
N ALA A 46 10.17 30.75 -18.67
CA ALA A 46 9.90 29.94 -17.50
C ALA A 46 10.36 28.50 -17.74
N SER A 47 10.71 27.77 -16.69
CA SER A 47 10.91 26.32 -16.73
C SER A 47 9.57 25.57 -16.72
N ASN A 48 9.61 24.25 -16.93
CA ASN A 48 8.40 23.43 -16.88
C ASN A 48 7.85 23.32 -15.45
N GLU A 49 8.75 23.32 -14.46
CA GLU A 49 8.45 23.33 -13.03
C GLU A 49 7.79 24.66 -12.63
N GLN A 50 8.30 25.79 -13.11
CA GLN A 50 7.70 27.10 -12.85
C GLN A 50 6.28 27.24 -13.46
N LEU A 51 6.05 26.66 -14.65
CA LEU A 51 4.70 26.56 -15.22
C LEU A 51 3.80 25.63 -14.40
N ALA A 52 4.34 24.54 -13.84
CA ALA A 52 3.62 23.64 -12.94
C ALA A 52 3.29 24.29 -11.58
N ASP A 53 4.16 25.14 -11.02
CA ASP A 53 3.91 25.87 -9.77
C ASP A 53 2.80 26.92 -9.95
N LEU A 54 2.86 27.67 -11.05
CA LEU A 54 1.90 28.71 -11.42
C LEU A 54 0.49 28.14 -11.70
N LEU A 55 0.43 27.06 -12.48
CA LEU A 55 -0.83 26.50 -13.01
C LEU A 55 -1.30 25.26 -12.24
N GLY A 56 -0.47 24.72 -11.36
CA GLY A 56 -0.78 23.56 -10.54
C GLY A 56 -1.73 23.86 -9.39
N GLY A 57 -2.48 22.84 -8.97
CA GLY A 57 -3.05 22.80 -7.61
C GLY A 57 -2.00 22.32 -6.60
N PRO A 58 -2.23 22.47 -5.28
CA PRO A 58 -1.48 21.72 -4.29
C PRO A 58 -1.55 20.22 -4.62
N GLY A 59 -0.41 19.54 -4.59
CA GLY A 59 -0.29 18.14 -5.00
C GLY A 59 -1.09 17.21 -4.09
N SER A 60 -1.80 16.25 -4.68
CA SER A 60 -2.45 15.14 -3.97
C SER A 60 -1.72 13.80 -4.13
N ALA A 61 -0.61 13.79 -4.89
CA ALA A 61 0.24 12.63 -5.10
C ALA A 61 1.70 13.07 -5.31
N TYR A 62 2.63 12.42 -4.61
CA TYR A 62 4.09 12.61 -4.73
C TYR A 62 4.60 14.04 -4.56
N ASP A 63 3.90 14.86 -3.75
CA ASP A 63 4.25 16.25 -3.38
C ASP A 63 4.59 17.20 -4.55
N MET A 64 4.09 16.90 -5.75
CA MET A 64 4.28 17.71 -6.95
C MET A 64 3.02 18.56 -7.23
N PRO A 65 3.16 19.85 -7.57
CA PRO A 65 2.02 20.68 -7.98
C PRO A 65 1.54 20.26 -9.37
N LEU A 66 0.27 19.87 -9.50
CA LEU A 66 -0.25 19.22 -10.71
C LEU A 66 -1.15 20.14 -11.53
N ILE A 67 -0.84 20.28 -12.81
CA ILE A 67 -1.66 21.00 -13.78
C ILE A 67 -2.91 20.14 -14.08
N SER A 68 -4.07 20.62 -13.63
CA SER A 68 -5.33 19.89 -13.84
C SER A 68 -5.73 19.81 -15.32
N GLN A 69 -6.51 18.79 -15.70
CA GLN A 69 -7.13 18.70 -17.03
C GLN A 69 -7.93 19.98 -17.34
N LYS A 70 -8.76 20.46 -16.40
CA LYS A 70 -9.54 21.70 -16.55
C LYS A 70 -8.66 22.92 -16.86
N ALA A 71 -7.46 23.02 -16.26
CA ALA A 71 -6.54 24.12 -16.54
C ALA A 71 -6.04 24.08 -17.98
N VAL A 72 -5.66 22.90 -18.49
CA VAL A 72 -5.26 22.74 -19.90
C VAL A 72 -6.43 23.00 -20.85
N GLU A 73 -7.62 22.46 -20.58
CA GLU A 73 -8.83 22.71 -21.40
C GLU A 73 -9.17 24.21 -21.46
N CYS A 74 -9.09 24.92 -20.33
CA CYS A 74 -9.30 26.36 -20.31
C CYS A 74 -8.26 27.13 -21.13
N LEU A 75 -7.00 26.72 -21.09
CA LEU A 75 -5.92 27.35 -21.87
C LEU A 75 -6.10 27.10 -23.36
N GLN A 76 -6.38 25.86 -23.77
CA GLN A 76 -6.68 25.50 -25.16
C GLN A 76 -7.92 26.26 -25.69
N LEU A 77 -8.91 26.50 -24.83
CA LEU A 77 -10.11 27.26 -25.19
C LEU A 77 -9.82 28.76 -25.37
N ILE A 78 -9.07 29.41 -24.47
CA ILE A 78 -8.80 30.86 -24.58
C ILE A 78 -7.76 31.20 -25.65
N SER A 79 -6.81 30.29 -25.94
CA SER A 79 -5.80 30.46 -27.00
C SER A 79 -6.29 30.09 -28.41
N GLY A 80 -7.47 29.48 -28.52
CA GLY A 80 -8.07 29.07 -29.80
C GLY A 80 -7.66 27.68 -30.30
N LEU A 81 -6.74 26.98 -29.62
CA LEU A 81 -6.36 25.60 -29.94
C LEU A 81 -7.56 24.62 -29.94
N ALA A 82 -8.61 24.91 -29.17
CA ALA A 82 -9.82 24.09 -29.12
C ALA A 82 -10.95 24.56 -30.07
N ASP A 83 -10.75 25.59 -30.90
CA ASP A 83 -11.86 26.18 -31.68
C ASP A 83 -12.51 25.16 -32.65
N ASP A 84 -11.75 24.21 -33.21
CA ASP A 84 -12.28 23.10 -34.03
C ASP A 84 -13.18 22.12 -33.24
N VAL A 85 -12.92 21.95 -31.94
CA VAL A 85 -13.73 21.10 -31.03
C VAL A 85 -15.07 21.78 -30.71
N PHE A 86 -15.10 23.11 -30.70
CA PHE A 86 -16.26 23.92 -30.36
C PHE A 86 -16.96 24.57 -31.57
N LYS A 87 -16.55 24.26 -32.82
CA LYS A 87 -17.06 24.88 -34.05
C LYS A 87 -18.60 24.84 -34.20
N ASP A 88 -19.23 23.79 -33.68
CA ASP A 88 -20.68 23.57 -33.75
C ASP A 88 -21.43 24.09 -32.51
N ALA A 89 -20.72 24.66 -31.53
CA ALA A 89 -21.31 25.19 -30.30
C ALA A 89 -21.77 26.66 -30.43
N PRO A 90 -22.84 27.09 -29.73
CA PRO A 90 -23.30 28.48 -29.75
C PRO A 90 -22.22 29.47 -29.30
N LYS A 91 -22.07 30.59 -30.02
CA LYS A 91 -21.01 31.59 -29.76
C LYS A 91 -21.14 32.22 -28.37
N GLU A 92 -22.35 32.45 -27.88
CA GLU A 92 -22.60 32.95 -26.53
C GLU A 92 -22.10 31.97 -25.46
N GLN A 93 -22.26 30.67 -25.69
CA GLN A 93 -21.82 29.63 -24.77
C GLN A 93 -20.29 29.51 -24.75
N ILE A 94 -19.63 29.56 -25.91
CA ILE A 94 -18.16 29.61 -26.01
C ILE A 94 -17.63 30.87 -25.31
N ALA A 95 -18.24 32.03 -25.54
CA ALA A 95 -17.86 33.28 -24.91
C ALA A 95 -18.00 33.25 -23.38
N TYR A 96 -19.06 32.62 -22.86
CA TYR A 96 -19.24 32.37 -21.44
C TYR A 96 -18.10 31.50 -20.86
N TYR A 97 -17.76 30.38 -21.50
CA TYR A 97 -16.65 29.53 -21.04
C TYR A 97 -15.29 30.23 -21.14
N LYS A 98 -14.97 30.91 -22.25
CA LYS A 98 -13.75 31.73 -22.38
C LYS A 98 -13.67 32.80 -21.27
N THR A 99 -14.80 33.40 -20.89
CA THR A 99 -14.86 34.38 -19.79
C THR A 99 -14.57 33.74 -18.43
N GLY A 100 -15.18 32.59 -18.13
CA GLY A 100 -14.91 31.86 -16.88
C GLY A 100 -13.44 31.41 -16.76
N CYS A 101 -12.86 30.87 -17.84
CA CYS A 101 -11.45 30.50 -17.89
C CYS A 101 -10.51 31.70 -17.68
N ARG A 102 -10.81 32.86 -18.28
CA ARG A 102 -10.05 34.09 -18.05
C ARG A 102 -10.11 34.56 -16.59
N GLN A 103 -11.27 34.48 -15.95
CA GLN A 103 -11.44 34.87 -14.54
C GLN A 103 -10.69 33.92 -13.58
N ASP A 104 -10.81 32.60 -13.79
CA ASP A 104 -10.09 31.59 -13.00
C ASP A 104 -8.56 31.75 -13.14
N LEU A 105 -8.08 32.11 -14.33
CA LEU A 105 -6.66 32.32 -14.61
C LEU A 105 -6.15 33.66 -14.06
N ASP A 106 -6.81 34.78 -14.33
CA ASP A 106 -6.46 36.11 -13.80
C ASP A 106 -6.37 36.10 -12.26
N LYS A 107 -7.29 35.40 -11.59
CA LYS A 107 -7.23 35.19 -10.13
C LYS A 107 -5.93 34.50 -9.67
N ARG A 108 -5.39 33.55 -10.44
CA ARG A 108 -4.09 32.90 -10.18
C ARG A 108 -2.91 33.80 -10.52
N LEU A 109 -2.97 34.52 -11.65
CA LEU A 109 -1.86 35.39 -12.09
C LEU A 109 -1.66 36.60 -11.16
N ARG A 110 -2.69 37.05 -10.45
CA ARG A 110 -2.60 38.09 -9.41
C ARG A 110 -1.93 37.62 -8.11
N ASP A 111 -1.76 36.31 -7.90
CA ASP A 111 -1.00 35.79 -6.76
C ASP A 111 0.50 35.90 -7.06
N THR A 112 1.12 36.97 -6.57
CA THR A 112 2.55 37.26 -6.78
C THR A 112 3.48 36.20 -6.18
N SER A 113 3.01 35.39 -5.22
CA SER A 113 3.79 34.26 -4.68
C SER A 113 3.87 33.08 -5.67
N ARG A 114 2.86 32.93 -6.53
CA ARG A 114 2.80 31.92 -7.59
C ARG A 114 3.28 32.43 -8.93
N ASN A 115 3.24 33.75 -9.15
CA ASN A 115 3.60 34.41 -10.40
C ASN A 115 4.79 35.38 -10.25
N PRO A 116 5.98 34.92 -9.81
CA PRO A 116 7.16 35.78 -9.66
C PRO A 116 7.71 36.25 -11.02
N LEU A 117 7.37 35.58 -12.11
CA LEU A 117 7.80 35.90 -13.48
C LEU A 117 6.89 36.92 -14.19
N GLY A 118 5.83 37.39 -13.53
CA GLY A 118 4.98 38.47 -14.06
C GLY A 118 4.16 38.09 -15.29
N PHE A 119 3.76 36.82 -15.42
CA PHE A 119 2.83 36.40 -16.47
C PHE A 119 1.53 37.19 -16.41
N LYS A 120 0.99 37.51 -17.59
CA LYS A 120 -0.29 38.20 -17.75
C LYS A 120 -1.27 37.32 -18.53
N LEU A 121 -2.54 37.70 -18.52
CA LEU A 121 -3.60 36.93 -19.16
C LEU A 121 -3.34 36.76 -20.66
N GLU A 122 -2.85 37.80 -21.31
CA GLU A 122 -2.57 37.87 -22.75
C GLU A 122 -1.49 36.86 -23.18
N HIS A 123 -0.56 36.50 -22.28
CA HIS A 123 0.47 35.49 -22.58
C HIS A 123 -0.16 34.10 -22.75
N PHE A 124 -1.25 33.81 -22.04
CA PHE A 124 -1.96 32.54 -22.08
C PHE A 124 -3.04 32.44 -23.16
N GLU A 125 -3.28 33.55 -23.89
CA GLU A 125 -4.04 33.54 -25.14
C GLU A 125 -3.15 33.23 -26.35
N ASN A 126 -1.82 33.14 -26.18
CA ASN A 126 -0.93 32.58 -27.21
C ASN A 126 -1.05 31.04 -27.26
N PRO A 127 -1.16 30.44 -28.46
CA PRO A 127 -1.30 28.99 -28.62
C PRO A 127 -0.05 28.21 -28.23
N ASP A 128 1.16 28.71 -28.51
CA ASP A 128 2.42 28.04 -28.21
C ASP A 128 2.61 27.81 -26.70
N LEU A 129 2.23 28.79 -25.86
CA LEU A 129 2.25 28.64 -24.41
C LEU A 129 1.19 27.64 -23.92
N ALA A 130 0.00 27.62 -24.53
CA ALA A 130 -1.05 26.65 -24.20
C ALA A 130 -0.65 25.21 -24.59
N GLU A 131 0.00 25.03 -25.74
CA GLU A 131 0.60 23.75 -26.14
C GLU A 131 1.72 23.35 -25.18
N ARG A 132 2.63 24.28 -24.85
CA ARG A 132 3.71 24.01 -23.89
C ARG A 132 3.17 23.56 -22.54
N VAL A 133 2.15 24.21 -22.00
CA VAL A 133 1.51 23.80 -20.74
C VAL A 133 0.83 22.43 -20.86
N SER A 134 0.24 22.11 -22.01
CA SER A 134 -0.29 20.77 -22.29
C SER A 134 0.82 19.71 -22.21
N ASN A 135 1.96 19.97 -22.83
CA ASN A 135 3.15 19.09 -22.79
C ASN A 135 3.73 18.93 -21.37
N VAL A 136 3.79 20.00 -20.56
CA VAL A 136 4.19 19.91 -19.15
C VAL A 136 3.25 18.97 -18.40
N ARG A 137 1.93 19.13 -18.54
CA ARG A 137 0.95 18.27 -17.89
C ARG A 137 1.13 16.80 -18.28
N ASP A 138 1.30 16.50 -19.56
CA ASP A 138 1.41 15.11 -20.00
C ASP A 138 2.72 14.46 -19.55
N ALA A 139 3.81 15.24 -19.42
CA ALA A 139 5.02 14.79 -18.71
C ALA A 139 4.74 14.47 -17.23
N GLN A 140 4.01 15.32 -16.50
CA GLN A 140 3.60 15.04 -15.11
C GLN A 140 2.77 13.76 -15.00
N ARG A 141 1.82 13.54 -15.92
CA ARG A 141 1.01 12.30 -15.96
C ARG A 141 1.86 11.07 -16.18
N LYS A 142 2.88 11.14 -17.04
CA LYS A 142 3.82 10.05 -17.26
C LYS A 142 4.62 9.73 -16.00
N ILE A 143 5.19 10.73 -15.33
CA ILE A 143 5.92 10.56 -14.06
C ILE A 143 5.04 9.89 -13.00
N ILE A 144 3.78 10.31 -12.86
CA ILE A 144 2.81 9.69 -11.94
C ILE A 144 2.49 8.25 -12.33
N ALA A 145 2.33 7.95 -13.62
CA ALA A 145 2.04 6.60 -14.10
C ALA A 145 3.23 5.65 -13.88
N ASP A 146 4.45 6.13 -14.09
CA ASP A 146 5.68 5.37 -13.88
C ASP A 146 5.90 5.10 -12.38
N LYS A 147 5.76 6.10 -11.50
CA LYS A 147 5.81 5.91 -10.03
C LYS A 147 4.76 4.93 -9.51
N LYS A 148 3.52 5.01 -9.98
CA LYS A 148 2.47 4.03 -9.62
C LYS A 148 2.79 2.61 -10.06
N LYS A 149 3.55 2.45 -11.14
CA LYS A 149 4.01 1.15 -11.63
C LYS A 149 5.11 0.58 -10.75
N GLU A 150 6.04 1.43 -10.32
CA GLU A 150 7.11 1.11 -9.38
C GLU A 150 6.53 0.68 -8.02
N GLU A 151 5.66 1.49 -7.41
CA GLU A 151 4.95 1.15 -6.16
C GLU A 151 4.13 -0.14 -6.26
N GLU A 152 3.45 -0.39 -7.40
CA GLU A 152 2.71 -1.64 -7.58
C GLU A 152 3.64 -2.84 -7.75
N GLN A 153 4.81 -2.68 -8.39
CA GLN A 153 5.83 -3.73 -8.50
C GLN A 153 6.46 -4.06 -7.15
N GLU A 154 6.81 -3.04 -6.35
CA GLU A 154 7.31 -3.22 -4.98
C GLU A 154 6.27 -3.96 -4.12
N ARG A 155 5.02 -3.48 -4.12
CA ARG A 155 3.91 -4.11 -3.37
C ARG A 155 3.62 -5.54 -3.81
N LEU A 156 3.81 -5.87 -5.09
CA LEU A 156 3.67 -7.24 -5.59
C LEU A 156 4.84 -8.13 -5.16
N ALA A 157 6.07 -7.60 -5.12
CA ALA A 157 7.24 -8.31 -4.63
C ALA A 157 7.14 -8.57 -3.11
N GLU A 158 6.74 -7.58 -2.32
CA GLU A 158 6.47 -7.72 -0.89
C GLU A 158 5.45 -8.82 -0.61
N LYS A 159 4.29 -8.80 -1.31
CA LYS A 159 3.27 -9.85 -1.17
C LYS A 159 3.78 -11.24 -1.54
N GLN A 160 4.58 -11.37 -2.59
CA GLN A 160 5.18 -12.65 -2.96
C GLN A 160 6.16 -13.16 -1.89
N GLN A 161 6.94 -12.26 -1.28
CA GLN A 161 7.82 -12.61 -0.17
C GLN A 161 7.02 -13.02 1.07
N GLU A 162 6.01 -12.25 1.49
CA GLU A 162 5.12 -12.59 2.61
C GLU A 162 4.43 -13.96 2.39
N GLU A 163 3.95 -14.22 1.18
CA GLU A 163 3.34 -15.50 0.82
C GLU A 163 4.34 -16.66 0.91
N GLN A 164 5.55 -16.47 0.38
CA GLN A 164 6.61 -17.48 0.44
C GLN A 164 7.06 -17.75 1.88
N GLU A 165 7.21 -16.71 2.71
CA GLU A 165 7.52 -16.84 4.14
C GLU A 165 6.41 -17.59 4.89
N ARG A 166 5.14 -17.28 4.62
CA ARG A 166 3.99 -18.00 5.20
C ARG A 166 3.94 -19.47 4.82
N VAL A 167 4.23 -19.80 3.55
CA VAL A 167 4.33 -21.18 3.05
C VAL A 167 5.45 -21.92 3.79
N GLN A 168 6.64 -21.32 3.89
CA GLN A 168 7.79 -21.92 4.60
C GLN A 168 7.51 -22.12 6.10
N GLN A 169 6.94 -21.12 6.77
CA GLN A 169 6.56 -21.23 8.19
C GLN A 169 5.52 -22.32 8.42
N THR A 170 4.54 -22.47 7.52
CA THR A 170 3.49 -23.50 7.65
C THR A 170 4.06 -24.90 7.41
N ALA A 171 4.90 -25.07 6.38
CA ALA A 171 5.61 -26.32 6.13
C ALA A 171 6.53 -26.72 7.31
N LYS A 172 7.24 -25.75 7.91
CA LYS A 172 8.06 -25.98 9.10
C LYS A 172 7.19 -26.41 10.30
N ARG A 173 6.10 -25.70 10.59
CA ARG A 173 5.16 -26.07 11.68
C ARG A 173 4.59 -27.47 11.50
N LEU A 174 4.27 -27.88 10.27
CA LEU A 174 3.83 -29.25 9.99
C LEU A 174 4.93 -30.28 10.25
N ALA A 175 6.17 -30.01 9.85
CA ALA A 175 7.31 -30.90 10.11
C ALA A 175 7.63 -31.02 11.61
N ASP A 176 7.64 -29.90 12.33
CA ASP A 176 7.84 -29.86 13.78
C ASP A 176 6.72 -30.63 14.50
N ALA A 177 5.44 -30.41 14.15
CA ALA A 177 4.30 -31.16 14.71
C ALA A 177 4.40 -32.68 14.46
N LYS A 178 4.80 -33.12 13.25
CA LYS A 178 5.01 -34.54 12.95
C LYS A 178 6.18 -35.16 13.75
N ARG A 179 7.19 -34.38 14.12
CA ARG A 179 8.27 -34.82 15.02
C ARG A 179 7.80 -34.91 16.47
N GLU A 180 7.17 -33.84 16.96
CA GLU A 180 6.69 -33.73 18.34
C GLU A 180 5.62 -34.79 18.65
N SER A 181 4.70 -35.04 17.71
CA SER A 181 3.71 -36.11 17.80
C SER A 181 4.34 -37.50 18.04
N LYS A 182 5.42 -37.82 17.33
CA LYS A 182 6.15 -39.11 17.50
C LYS A 182 6.86 -39.18 18.86
N GLN A 183 7.43 -38.08 19.30
CA GLN A 183 8.06 -37.98 20.63
C GLN A 183 7.01 -38.12 21.74
N HIS A 184 5.85 -37.50 21.57
CA HIS A 184 4.74 -37.56 22.51
C HIS A 184 4.16 -38.97 22.62
N LEU A 185 3.95 -39.67 21.50
CA LEU A 185 3.51 -41.08 21.51
C LEU A 185 4.48 -41.98 22.28
N ALA A 186 5.79 -41.79 22.11
CA ALA A 186 6.80 -42.53 22.86
C ALA A 186 6.80 -42.19 24.37
N TYR A 187 6.59 -40.91 24.73
CA TYR A 187 6.41 -40.48 26.11
C TYR A 187 5.16 -41.09 26.76
N VAL A 188 4.03 -41.16 26.04
CA VAL A 188 2.79 -41.77 26.52
C VAL A 188 2.99 -43.26 26.85
N GLU A 189 3.62 -44.04 25.96
CA GLU A 189 3.87 -45.46 26.23
C GLU A 189 4.85 -45.67 27.41
N MET A 190 5.88 -44.82 27.54
CA MET A 190 6.75 -44.82 28.72
C MET A 190 5.98 -44.48 30.01
N TRP A 191 5.10 -43.48 29.98
CA TRP A 191 4.27 -43.08 31.11
C TRP A 191 3.30 -44.21 31.52
N LEU A 192 2.65 -44.86 30.55
CA LEU A 192 1.77 -46.00 30.80
C LEU A 192 2.51 -47.15 31.49
N ALA A 193 3.75 -47.45 31.08
CA ALA A 193 4.58 -48.46 31.74
C ALA A 193 4.99 -48.06 33.18
N GLN A 194 5.24 -46.78 33.45
CA GLN A 194 5.50 -46.29 34.82
C GLN A 194 4.25 -46.37 35.70
N MET A 195 3.09 -46.04 35.14
CA MET A 195 1.82 -46.06 35.85
C MET A 195 1.35 -47.48 36.19
N ASP A 196 1.62 -48.48 35.35
CA ASP A 196 1.33 -49.89 35.66
C ASP A 196 2.00 -50.36 36.96
N GLY A 197 3.28 -49.97 37.17
CA GLY A 197 4.01 -50.22 38.41
C GLY A 197 3.41 -49.50 39.63
N LYS A 198 3.08 -48.21 39.50
CA LYS A 198 2.43 -47.42 40.56
C LYS A 198 1.07 -48.01 40.94
N CYS A 199 0.29 -48.42 39.94
CA CYS A 199 -1.03 -49.01 40.11
C CYS A 199 -0.99 -50.41 40.74
N THR A 200 -0.02 -51.23 40.36
CA THR A 200 0.25 -52.52 41.02
C THR A 200 0.58 -52.32 42.51
N GLY A 201 1.43 -51.33 42.84
CA GLY A 201 1.72 -50.95 44.21
C GLY A 201 0.50 -50.47 44.99
N LEU A 202 -0.30 -49.57 44.42
CA LEU A 202 -1.52 -49.04 45.04
C LEU A 202 -2.56 -50.14 45.30
N LYS A 203 -2.75 -51.05 44.34
CA LYS A 203 -3.62 -52.22 44.47
C LYS A 203 -3.17 -53.13 45.62
N HIS A 204 -1.86 -53.41 45.70
CA HIS A 204 -1.28 -54.21 46.77
C HIS A 204 -1.54 -53.59 48.16
N LEU A 205 -1.32 -52.29 48.33
CA LEU A 205 -1.65 -51.60 49.60
C LEU A 205 -3.15 -51.66 49.93
N ASN A 206 -4.02 -51.50 48.94
CA ASN A 206 -5.48 -51.57 49.16
C ASN A 206 -5.92 -52.98 49.56
N ASP A 207 -5.32 -54.01 48.99
CA ASP A 207 -5.61 -55.41 49.34
C ASP A 207 -5.03 -55.78 50.73
N GLN A 208 -3.84 -55.27 51.09
CA GLN A 208 -3.30 -55.36 52.46
C GLN A 208 -4.24 -54.69 53.48
N ARG A 209 -4.70 -53.46 53.19
CA ARG A 209 -5.66 -52.73 54.04
C ARG A 209 -6.95 -53.53 54.26
N LYS A 210 -7.51 -54.14 53.20
CA LYS A 210 -8.68 -55.02 53.32
C LYS A 210 -8.39 -56.23 54.19
N GLY A 211 -7.25 -56.90 54.01
CA GLY A 211 -6.84 -58.05 54.82
C GLY A 211 -6.66 -57.71 56.31
N GLN A 212 -6.23 -56.49 56.62
CA GLN A 212 -6.12 -55.97 57.99
C GLN A 212 -7.44 -55.38 58.55
N ASN A 213 -8.54 -55.44 57.80
CA ASN A 213 -9.84 -54.84 58.15
C ASN A 213 -9.78 -53.33 58.47
N ILE A 214 -8.82 -52.59 57.91
CA ILE A 214 -8.67 -51.15 58.15
C ILE A 214 -9.68 -50.37 57.31
N SER A 215 -10.58 -49.66 57.98
CA SER A 215 -11.50 -48.72 57.32
C SER A 215 -10.79 -47.41 56.96
N VAL A 216 -11.19 -46.81 55.84
CA VAL A 216 -10.69 -45.52 55.34
C VAL A 216 -11.87 -44.61 54.99
N PRO A 217 -11.69 -43.28 54.95
CA PRO A 217 -12.76 -42.34 54.59
C PRO A 217 -13.43 -42.67 53.24
N LEU A 218 -14.71 -42.32 53.11
CA LEU A 218 -15.48 -42.55 51.88
C LEU A 218 -14.86 -41.84 50.67
N THR A 219 -14.25 -40.68 50.88
CA THR A 219 -13.51 -39.92 49.85
C THR A 219 -12.33 -40.72 49.30
N MET A 220 -11.49 -41.30 50.17
CA MET A 220 -10.40 -42.20 49.76
C MET A 220 -10.94 -43.48 49.10
N THR A 221 -12.04 -44.04 49.61
CA THR A 221 -12.67 -45.22 48.99
C THR A 221 -13.12 -44.93 47.56
N SER A 222 -13.70 -43.75 47.30
CA SER A 222 -14.06 -43.29 45.96
C SER A 222 -12.84 -43.10 45.06
N LYS A 223 -11.78 -42.43 45.55
CA LYS A 223 -10.51 -42.31 44.82
C LYS A 223 -9.94 -43.69 44.43
N LEU A 224 -9.87 -44.64 45.38
CA LEU A 224 -9.38 -46.01 45.15
C LEU A 224 -10.21 -46.83 44.16
N LEU A 225 -11.48 -46.46 43.91
CA LEU A 225 -12.32 -47.05 42.87
C LEU A 225 -12.11 -46.38 41.51
N GLY A 226 -11.79 -45.08 41.45
CA GLY A 226 -11.56 -44.34 40.21
C GLY A 226 -10.12 -44.40 39.66
N SER A 227 -9.13 -44.57 40.53
CA SER A 227 -7.71 -44.70 40.15
C SER A 227 -7.41 -46.07 39.52
N CYS A 228 -6.39 -46.11 38.66
CA CYS A 228 -5.83 -47.34 38.09
C CYS A 228 -6.84 -48.22 37.33
N GLN A 229 -7.72 -47.57 36.57
CA GLN A 229 -8.73 -48.22 35.75
C GLN A 229 -8.22 -48.52 34.33
N ASP A 230 -8.33 -49.78 33.90
CA ASP A 230 -7.87 -50.24 32.58
C ASP A 230 -8.45 -49.41 31.42
N TYR A 231 -9.71 -49.00 31.53
CA TYR A 231 -10.36 -48.18 30.51
C TYR A 231 -9.74 -46.78 30.39
N THR A 232 -9.21 -46.21 31.48
CA THR A 232 -8.54 -44.91 31.46
C THR A 232 -7.22 -44.99 30.68
N PHE A 233 -6.40 -46.01 30.97
CA PHE A 233 -5.15 -46.25 30.25
C PHE A 233 -5.38 -46.62 28.78
N LYS A 234 -6.44 -47.38 28.48
CA LYS A 234 -6.89 -47.64 27.11
C LYS A 234 -7.25 -46.34 26.38
N ASN A 235 -8.06 -45.47 27.01
CA ASN A 235 -8.48 -44.20 26.41
C ASN A 235 -7.28 -43.26 26.16
N ILE A 236 -6.33 -43.19 27.09
CA ILE A 236 -5.08 -42.42 26.92
C ILE A 236 -4.26 -42.95 25.72
N ARG A 237 -4.07 -44.27 25.63
CA ARG A 237 -3.34 -44.88 24.51
C ARG A 237 -4.05 -44.63 23.17
N GLU A 238 -5.36 -44.82 23.11
CA GLU A 238 -6.15 -44.59 21.90
C GLU A 238 -6.12 -43.12 21.46
N ASP A 239 -6.21 -42.17 22.39
CA ASP A 239 -6.11 -40.73 22.10
C ASP A 239 -4.73 -40.36 21.53
N ALA A 240 -3.66 -40.87 22.14
CA ALA A 240 -2.29 -40.68 21.66
C ALA A 240 -2.09 -41.25 20.25
N GLN A 241 -2.57 -42.47 19.99
CA GLN A 241 -2.47 -43.12 18.68
C GLN A 241 -3.28 -42.37 17.61
N LYS A 242 -4.58 -42.16 17.85
CA LYS A 242 -5.49 -41.51 16.88
C LYS A 242 -5.07 -40.08 16.56
N THR A 243 -4.58 -39.33 17.54
CA THR A 243 -4.09 -37.96 17.31
C THR A 243 -2.75 -37.99 16.56
N SER A 244 -1.86 -38.93 16.88
CA SER A 244 -0.59 -39.06 16.15
C SER A 244 -0.76 -39.52 14.70
N GLU A 245 -1.72 -40.40 14.41
CA GLU A 245 -2.09 -40.82 13.06
C GLU A 245 -2.60 -39.62 12.25
N LYS A 246 -3.56 -38.85 12.79
CA LYS A 246 -4.06 -37.62 12.16
C LYS A 246 -2.93 -36.63 11.85
N ILE A 247 -2.02 -36.38 12.80
CA ILE A 247 -0.88 -35.47 12.58
C ILE A 247 0.06 -36.02 11.51
N ALA A 248 0.27 -37.33 11.43
CA ALA A 248 1.08 -37.95 10.39
C ALA A 248 0.44 -37.83 9.00
N GLU A 249 -0.88 -37.93 8.90
CA GLU A 249 -1.67 -37.80 7.67
C GLU A 249 -1.82 -36.36 7.18
N LEU A 250 -1.70 -35.34 8.06
CA LEU A 250 -1.80 -33.93 7.67
C LEU A 250 -0.90 -33.59 6.47
N THR A 251 -1.51 -33.15 5.38
CA THR A 251 -0.83 -32.52 4.24
C THR A 251 -0.93 -31.00 4.36
N TYR A 252 -0.03 -30.30 3.66
CA TYR A 252 -0.16 -28.88 3.41
C TYR A 252 -0.10 -28.69 1.89
N ASP A 253 -1.26 -28.51 1.27
CA ASP A 253 -1.32 -27.90 -0.05
C ASP A 253 -0.91 -26.43 0.10
N SER A 254 -0.10 -25.92 -0.81
CA SER A 254 0.50 -24.58 -0.74
C SER A 254 -0.49 -23.43 -0.99
N ASP A 255 -1.79 -23.65 -0.76
CA ASP A 255 -2.80 -22.59 -0.79
C ASP A 255 -2.59 -21.67 0.42
N PRO A 256 -2.27 -20.37 0.20
CA PRO A 256 -2.05 -19.42 1.28
C PRO A 256 -3.32 -19.14 2.12
N ASN A 257 -4.51 -19.55 1.68
CA ASN A 257 -5.77 -19.34 2.40
C ASN A 257 -6.10 -20.48 3.39
N THR A 258 -5.49 -21.64 3.23
CA THR A 258 -5.75 -22.80 4.11
C THR A 258 -5.00 -22.64 5.42
N ARG A 259 -5.74 -22.52 6.53
CA ARG A 259 -5.16 -22.53 7.88
C ARG A 259 -4.87 -23.97 8.31
N LEU A 260 -3.59 -24.29 8.48
CA LEU A 260 -3.18 -25.57 9.07
C LEU A 260 -3.69 -25.66 10.52
N PHE A 261 -4.56 -26.64 10.78
CA PHE A 261 -4.98 -27.02 12.12
C PHE A 261 -4.25 -28.30 12.53
N ILE A 262 -3.53 -28.24 13.65
CA ILE A 262 -2.88 -29.40 14.27
C ILE A 262 -3.80 -29.85 15.41
N PRO A 263 -4.31 -31.10 15.42
CA PRO A 263 -5.16 -31.57 16.50
C PRO A 263 -4.35 -31.81 17.78
N ASP A 264 -4.93 -31.43 18.92
CA ASP A 264 -4.33 -31.61 20.24
C ASP A 264 -4.55 -33.03 20.80
N PHE A 265 -3.62 -33.49 21.62
CA PHE A 265 -3.80 -34.67 22.47
C PHE A 265 -4.72 -34.31 23.62
N ALA A 266 -5.91 -34.90 23.70
CA ALA A 266 -6.92 -34.53 24.68
C ALA A 266 -6.72 -35.28 26.01
N ALA A 267 -6.99 -36.59 26.01
CA ALA A 267 -6.80 -37.43 27.19
C ALA A 267 -5.31 -37.70 27.47
N ALA A 268 -4.49 -37.75 26.43
CA ALA A 268 -3.05 -37.95 26.50
C ALA A 268 -2.24 -36.65 26.60
N SER A 269 -2.87 -35.49 26.88
CA SER A 269 -2.12 -34.23 27.09
C SER A 269 -1.15 -34.38 28.27
N LYS A 270 0.02 -33.75 28.20
CA LYS A 270 1.02 -33.82 29.28
C LYS A 270 0.41 -33.40 30.63
N ASP A 271 -0.34 -32.30 30.65
CA ASP A 271 -0.98 -31.80 31.88
C ASP A 271 -1.96 -32.81 32.50
N ASN A 272 -2.70 -33.56 31.67
CA ASN A 272 -3.61 -34.60 32.14
C ASN A 272 -2.85 -35.83 32.68
N LEU A 273 -1.72 -36.19 32.06
CA LEU A 273 -0.86 -37.30 32.50
C LEU A 273 -0.13 -36.97 33.80
N ASP A 274 0.48 -35.79 33.89
CA ASP A 274 1.15 -35.30 35.10
C ASP A 274 0.16 -35.18 36.27
N LYS A 275 -1.06 -34.68 36.02
CA LYS A 275 -2.14 -34.64 37.01
C LYS A 275 -2.56 -36.03 37.48
N TYR A 276 -2.81 -36.97 36.56
CA TYR A 276 -3.24 -38.33 36.91
C TYR A 276 -2.18 -39.09 37.71
N GLN A 277 -0.90 -38.88 37.37
CA GLN A 277 0.22 -39.42 38.12
C GLN A 277 0.27 -38.84 39.54
N LEU A 278 0.13 -37.51 39.69
CA LEU A 278 0.11 -36.85 41.00
C LEU A 278 -1.03 -37.38 41.89
N GLU A 279 -2.26 -37.45 41.36
CA GLU A 279 -3.42 -37.97 42.10
C GLU A 279 -3.23 -39.43 42.55
N THR A 280 -2.50 -40.23 41.76
CA THR A 280 -2.16 -41.63 42.09
C THR A 280 -1.06 -41.72 43.15
N ASP A 281 -0.03 -40.87 43.06
CA ASP A 281 1.09 -40.83 44.01
C ASP A 281 0.64 -40.30 45.39
N GLU A 282 -0.21 -39.27 45.43
CA GLU A 282 -0.86 -38.79 46.65
C GLU A 282 -1.67 -39.91 47.31
N LEU A 283 -2.52 -40.60 46.56
CA LEU A 283 -3.37 -41.68 47.07
C LEU A 283 -2.56 -42.86 47.60
N TYR A 284 -1.45 -43.21 46.93
CA TYR A 284 -0.50 -44.22 47.40
C TYR A 284 0.16 -43.81 48.73
N ALA A 285 0.61 -42.56 48.84
CA ALA A 285 1.25 -42.02 50.04
C ALA A 285 0.26 -41.94 51.23
N GLU A 286 -0.95 -41.42 51.02
CA GLU A 286 -2.01 -41.37 52.03
C GLU A 286 -2.34 -42.79 52.55
N LEU A 287 -2.56 -43.75 51.65
CA LEU A 287 -2.91 -45.12 52.02
C LEU A 287 -1.77 -45.84 52.74
N LYS A 288 -0.52 -45.62 52.31
CA LYS A 288 0.66 -46.17 52.98
C LYS A 288 0.81 -45.63 54.41
N ALA A 289 0.65 -44.32 54.60
CA ALA A 289 0.74 -43.71 55.93
C ALA A 289 -0.32 -44.28 56.92
N ILE A 290 -1.51 -44.62 56.43
CA ILE A 290 -2.56 -45.27 57.23
C ILE A 290 -2.17 -46.71 57.65
N LEU A 291 -1.52 -47.46 56.76
CA LEU A 291 -1.02 -48.80 57.06
C LEU A 291 0.15 -48.77 58.06
N ASP A 292 1.14 -47.91 57.81
CA ASP A 292 2.33 -47.77 58.65
C ASP A 292 1.96 -47.22 60.04
N GLY A 293 1.00 -46.28 60.12
CA GLY A 293 0.45 -45.74 61.37
C GLY A 293 -0.46 -46.71 62.16
N LYS A 294 -0.71 -47.92 61.63
CA LYS A 294 -1.42 -49.03 62.29
C LYS A 294 -0.52 -50.22 62.62
N ALA A 295 0.76 -50.15 62.26
CA ALA A 295 1.76 -51.19 62.53
C ALA A 295 2.56 -50.96 63.84
N ASN A 296 2.27 -49.88 64.56
CA ASN A 296 2.76 -49.56 65.91
C ASN A 296 1.59 -49.59 66.92
#